data_AF-M5ENJ1-F1
#
_entry.id   AF-M5ENJ1-F1
#
_cell.length_a   1.000
_cell.length_b   1.000
_cell.length_c   1.000
_cell.angle_alpha   90.00
_cell.angle_beta   90.00
_cell.angle_gamma   90.00
#
_symmetry.space_group_name_H-M   'P 1'
#
loop_
_entity.id
_entity.type
_entity.pdbx_description
1 polymer ?
#
loop_
_entity_poly.entity_id
_entity_poly.type
_entity_poly.pdbx_seq_one_letter_code
_entity_poly.pdbx_strand_id
1 'polypeptide(L)'
;MTPIPVEEDIVSLSAILLDNGYHDALQAAKRKVDAVTVVDETLLIPFKARAFLDLTARAEAGEKIDGKNIKKHRNDVFRLAQLLPKDASIKLTDSIREDLRKFLDAAQADETLDARVFEVSFKRDEAVALLRSAYGLA
;
A
#
# COMPACT_ATOMS: atom_id res chain seq x y z
N MET A 1 19.52 3.48 16.05
CA MET A 1 18.49 3.38 14.99
C MET A 1 18.10 1.92 14.93
N THR A 2 16.94 1.57 15.48
CA THR A 2 16.48 0.17 15.52
C THR A 2 15.80 -0.11 14.18
N PRO A 3 16.27 -1.10 13.39
CA PRO A 3 15.61 -1.47 12.15
C PRO A 3 14.18 -1.94 12.44
N ILE A 4 13.23 -1.53 11.61
CA ILE A 4 11.85 -2.02 11.65
C ILE A 4 11.90 -3.55 11.45
N PRO A 5 11.21 -4.36 12.27
CA PRO A 5 11.24 -5.82 12.15
C PRO A 5 10.63 -6.22 10.80
N VAL A 6 11.50 -6.63 9.88
CA VAL A 6 11.18 -6.93 8.47
C VAL A 6 10.53 -8.32 8.31
N GLU A 7 10.55 -9.16 9.35
CA GLU A 7 10.25 -10.60 9.21
C GLU A 7 8.79 -10.92 8.87
N GLU A 8 7.80 -10.28 9.50
CA GLU A 8 6.38 -10.50 9.16
C GLU A 8 5.98 -9.86 7.82
N ASP A 9 6.63 -8.75 7.46
CA ASP A 9 6.40 -8.08 6.18
C ASP A 9 6.99 -8.86 5.01
N ILE A 10 8.12 -9.57 5.17
CA ILE A 10 8.72 -10.44 4.13
C ILE A 10 7.79 -11.58 3.75
N VAL A 11 7.08 -12.18 4.71
CA VAL A 11 6.12 -13.28 4.44
C VAL A 11 4.89 -12.79 3.68
N SER A 12 4.45 -11.56 3.93
CA SER A 12 3.35 -10.95 3.17
C SER A 12 3.80 -10.48 1.78
N LEU A 13 5.05 -10.00 1.66
CA LEU A 13 5.70 -9.64 0.39
C LEU A 13 5.96 -10.85 -0.53
N SER A 14 6.30 -12.02 0.04
CA SER A 14 6.59 -13.22 -0.75
C SER A 14 5.35 -13.80 -1.45
N ALA A 15 4.15 -13.64 -0.86
CA ALA A 15 2.89 -13.98 -1.53
C ALA A 15 2.56 -13.02 -2.68
N ILE A 16 2.87 -11.72 -2.53
CA ILE A 16 2.69 -10.70 -3.58
C ILE A 16 3.68 -10.87 -4.75
N LEU A 17 4.87 -11.39 -4.46
CA LEU A 17 5.96 -11.59 -5.45
C LEU A 17 5.66 -12.62 -6.54
N LEU A 18 4.52 -13.33 -6.47
CA LEU A 18 4.01 -14.17 -7.56
C LEU A 18 3.34 -13.35 -8.68
N ASP A 19 3.04 -12.07 -8.45
CA ASP A 19 2.54 -11.17 -9.49
C ASP A 19 3.71 -10.55 -10.26
N ASN A 20 3.79 -10.86 -11.56
CA ASN A 20 4.87 -10.41 -12.44
C ASN A 20 5.02 -8.89 -12.45
N GLY A 21 3.93 -8.13 -12.30
CA GLY A 21 3.98 -6.67 -12.27
C GLY A 21 4.65 -6.10 -11.02
N TYR A 22 4.39 -6.70 -9.85
CA TYR A 22 5.02 -6.32 -8.58
C TYR A 22 6.49 -6.77 -8.52
N HIS A 23 6.80 -7.94 -9.07
CA HIS A 23 8.19 -8.39 -9.20
C HIS A 23 9.00 -7.46 -10.11
N ASP A 24 8.47 -7.08 -11.27
CA ASP A 24 9.14 -6.17 -12.20
C ASP A 24 9.30 -4.76 -11.63
N ALA A 25 8.30 -4.25 -10.91
CA ALA A 25 8.42 -2.98 -10.20
C ALA A 25 9.53 -3.01 -9.14
N LEU A 26 9.64 -4.11 -8.38
CA LEU A 26 10.71 -4.29 -7.40
C LEU A 26 12.08 -4.40 -8.07
N GLN A 27 12.19 -5.12 -9.18
CA GLN A 27 13.44 -5.23 -9.94
C GLN A 27 13.85 -3.90 -10.58
N ALA A 28 12.89 -3.14 -11.14
CA ALA A 28 13.13 -1.82 -11.71
C ALA A 28 13.55 -0.80 -10.63
N ALA A 29 12.96 -0.86 -9.43
CA ALA A 29 13.39 -0.08 -8.27
C ALA A 29 14.81 -0.46 -7.82
N LYS A 30 15.13 -1.76 -7.79
CA LYS A 30 16.49 -2.27 -7.47
C LYS A 30 17.54 -1.87 -8.50
N ARG A 31 17.20 -1.84 -9.81
CA ARG A 31 18.13 -1.47 -10.90
C ARG A 31 18.47 0.03 -10.94
N LYS A 32 17.70 0.88 -10.27
CA LYS A 32 17.89 2.35 -10.30
C LYS A 32 18.91 2.89 -9.30
N VAL A 33 19.82 2.06 -8.76
CA VAL A 33 20.70 2.49 -7.67
C VAL A 33 22.18 2.17 -7.86
N ASP A 34 22.94 3.25 -8.11
CA ASP A 34 24.31 3.48 -7.63
C ASP A 34 24.25 4.14 -6.23
N ALA A 35 24.32 3.30 -5.19
CA ALA A 35 24.66 3.60 -3.79
C ALA A 35 23.62 3.83 -2.66
N VAL A 36 22.29 3.98 -2.85
CA VAL A 36 21.28 3.74 -1.77
C VAL A 36 19.89 3.37 -2.35
N THR A 37 19.45 2.11 -2.18
CA THR A 37 18.12 1.62 -2.62
C THR A 37 17.15 1.74 -1.47
N VAL A 38 16.45 2.87 -1.39
CA VAL A 38 15.30 2.97 -0.49
C VAL A 38 14.09 2.45 -1.27
N VAL A 39 13.52 1.33 -0.84
CA VAL A 39 12.14 1.01 -1.15
C VAL A 39 11.31 2.09 -0.46
N ASP A 40 11.15 3.21 -1.15
CA ASP A 40 10.54 4.39 -0.56
C ASP A 40 9.05 4.14 -0.33
N GLU A 41 8.44 4.93 0.54
CA GLU A 41 7.04 4.90 0.94
C GLU A 41 6.12 4.82 -0.30
N THR A 42 6.55 5.44 -1.41
CA THR A 42 5.91 5.44 -2.72
C THR A 42 5.67 4.06 -3.34
N LEU A 43 6.55 3.08 -3.09
CA LEU A 43 6.39 1.68 -3.52
C LEU A 43 5.80 0.82 -2.41
N LEU A 44 6.03 1.15 -1.14
CA LEU A 44 5.41 0.42 -0.04
C LEU A 44 3.88 0.55 -0.05
N ILE A 45 3.34 1.73 -0.40
CA ILE A 45 1.91 1.97 -0.51
C ILE A 45 1.20 0.95 -1.43
N PRO A 46 1.57 0.81 -2.72
CA PRO A 46 0.90 -0.16 -3.60
C PRO A 46 1.09 -1.63 -3.18
N PHE A 47 2.20 -1.96 -2.51
CA PHE A 47 2.41 -3.31 -1.97
C PHE A 47 1.47 -3.58 -0.77
N LYS A 48 1.35 -2.64 0.16
CA LYS A 48 0.43 -2.76 1.30
C LYS A 48 -1.03 -2.78 0.84
N ALA A 49 -1.37 -2.01 -0.20
CA ALA A 49 -2.68 -2.05 -0.84
C ALA A 49 -3.01 -3.43 -1.43
N ARG A 50 -2.06 -4.06 -2.14
CA ARG A 50 -2.25 -5.42 -2.66
C ARG A 50 -2.37 -6.46 -1.56
N ALA A 51 -1.57 -6.36 -0.50
CA ALA A 51 -1.69 -7.25 0.67
C ALA A 51 -3.09 -7.19 1.28
N PHE A 52 -3.65 -5.98 1.41
CA PHE A 52 -5.02 -5.80 1.89
C PHE A 52 -6.04 -6.52 0.99
N LEU A 53 -5.94 -6.34 -0.33
CA LEU A 53 -6.86 -6.99 -1.28
C LEU A 53 -6.75 -8.51 -1.24
N ASP A 54 -5.53 -9.06 -1.19
CA ASP A 54 -5.29 -10.50 -1.10
C ASP A 54 -5.88 -11.10 0.17
N LEU A 55 -5.55 -10.52 1.34
CA LEU A 55 -6.05 -11.01 2.62
C LEU A 55 -7.58 -10.87 2.74
N THR A 56 -8.16 -9.83 2.16
CA THR A 56 -9.62 -9.64 2.13
C THR A 56 -10.27 -10.72 1.27
N ALA A 57 -9.78 -10.96 0.05
CA ALA A 57 -10.30 -11.99 -0.84
C ALA A 57 -10.19 -13.40 -0.22
N ARG A 58 -9.07 -13.70 0.45
CA ARG A 58 -8.86 -14.97 1.15
C ARG A 58 -9.80 -15.14 2.34
N ALA A 59 -10.03 -14.08 3.11
CA ALA A 59 -11.02 -14.10 4.19
C ALA A 59 -12.44 -14.34 3.66
N GLU A 60 -12.82 -13.70 2.54
CA GLU A 60 -14.10 -13.92 1.86
C GLU A 60 -14.25 -15.34 1.30
N ALA A 61 -13.15 -15.96 0.87
CA ALA A 61 -13.11 -17.35 0.43
C ALA A 61 -13.23 -18.38 1.58
N GLY A 62 -13.34 -17.92 2.84
CA GLY A 62 -13.52 -18.76 4.01
C GLY A 62 -12.22 -19.18 4.69
N GLU A 63 -11.07 -18.64 4.29
CA GLU A 63 -9.83 -18.84 5.05
C GLU A 63 -9.90 -18.12 6.40
N LYS A 64 -9.30 -18.75 7.43
CA LYS A 64 -9.25 -18.17 8.78
C LYS A 64 -8.15 -17.09 8.86
N ILE A 65 -8.47 -15.90 8.38
CA ILE A 65 -7.59 -14.72 8.43
C ILE A 65 -7.91 -13.88 9.67
N ASP A 66 -6.90 -13.39 10.37
CA ASP A 66 -7.09 -12.39 11.43
C ASP A 66 -7.42 -11.04 10.78
N GLY A 67 -8.65 -10.54 10.99
CA GLY A 67 -9.08 -9.24 10.48
C GLY A 67 -8.23 -8.07 10.98
N LYS A 68 -7.43 -8.25 12.04
CA LYS A 68 -6.42 -7.27 12.47
C LYS A 68 -5.32 -7.10 11.43
N ASN A 69 -4.92 -8.16 10.73
CA ASN A 69 -3.89 -8.11 9.69
C ASN A 69 -4.38 -7.31 8.48
N ILE A 70 -5.64 -7.53 8.06
CA ILE A 70 -6.28 -6.74 7.00
C ILE A 70 -6.29 -5.25 7.38
N LYS A 71 -6.77 -4.92 8.60
CA LYS A 71 -6.81 -3.54 9.10
C LYS A 71 -5.41 -2.92 9.22
N LYS A 72 -4.39 -3.69 9.60
CA LYS A 72 -2.99 -3.25 9.69
C LYS A 72 -2.50 -2.75 8.32
N HIS A 73 -2.64 -3.54 7.26
CA HIS A 73 -2.19 -3.13 5.91
C HIS A 73 -2.92 -1.89 5.41
N ARG A 74 -4.24 -1.80 5.64
CA ARG A 74 -5.03 -0.61 5.31
C ARG A 74 -4.50 0.62 6.03
N ASN A 75 -4.26 0.53 7.34
CA ASN A 75 -3.77 1.64 8.14
C ASN A 75 -2.33 2.04 7.76
N ASP A 76 -1.47 1.07 7.44
CA ASP A 76 -0.11 1.33 6.96
C ASP A 76 -0.11 2.17 5.67
N VAL A 77 -1.02 1.90 4.72
CA VAL A 77 -1.17 2.71 3.50
C VAL A 77 -1.46 4.17 3.83
N PHE A 78 -2.42 4.43 4.71
CA PHE A 78 -2.78 5.80 5.10
C PHE A 78 -1.70 6.49 5.93
N ARG A 79 -0.93 5.74 6.73
CA ARG A 79 0.24 6.26 7.44
C ARG A 79 1.34 6.68 6.48
N LEU A 80 1.65 5.84 5.50
CA LEU A 80 2.66 6.13 4.48
C LEU A 80 2.22 7.28 3.54
N ALA A 81 0.93 7.37 3.23
CA ALA A 81 0.40 8.44 2.39
C ALA A 81 0.65 9.85 2.97
N GLN A 82 0.72 9.99 4.29
CA GLN A 82 1.02 11.27 4.96
C GLN A 82 2.45 11.75 4.73
N LEU A 83 3.34 10.86 4.33
CA LEU A 83 4.75 11.17 4.05
C LEU A 83 4.94 11.62 2.59
N LEU A 84 3.93 11.41 1.72
CA LEU A 84 3.99 11.83 0.33
C LEU A 84 3.93 13.36 0.19
N PRO A 85 4.78 13.95 -0.67
CA PRO A 85 4.62 15.34 -1.11
C PRO A 85 3.26 15.56 -1.79
N LYS A 86 2.68 16.76 -1.62
CA LYS A 86 1.38 17.10 -2.23
C LYS A 86 1.40 17.10 -3.76
N ASP A 87 2.56 17.35 -4.34
CA ASP A 87 2.86 17.39 -5.77
C ASP A 87 3.53 16.10 -6.27
N ALA A 88 3.51 15.04 -5.46
CA ALA A 88 4.06 13.75 -5.85
C ALA A 88 3.41 13.24 -7.15
N SER A 89 4.21 12.66 -8.03
CA SER A 89 3.77 12.05 -9.29
C SER A 89 4.57 10.79 -9.53
N ILE A 90 3.98 9.63 -9.22
CA ILE A 90 4.61 8.32 -9.30
C ILE A 90 4.03 7.55 -10.48
N LYS A 91 4.91 7.08 -11.37
CA LYS A 91 4.50 6.22 -12.49
C LYS A 91 4.56 4.76 -12.07
N LEU A 92 3.42 4.09 -12.16
CA LEU A 92 3.26 2.65 -11.95
C LEU A 92 2.70 1.98 -13.21
N THR A 93 2.88 0.66 -13.30
CA THR A 93 2.24 -0.15 -14.33
C THR A 93 0.72 -0.16 -14.13
N ASP A 94 -0.03 -0.44 -15.20
CA ASP A 94 -1.50 -0.40 -15.16
C ASP A 94 -2.08 -1.41 -14.15
N SER A 95 -1.48 -2.60 -14.02
CA SER A 95 -1.89 -3.61 -13.03
C SER A 95 -1.83 -3.07 -11.60
N ILE A 96 -0.70 -2.47 -11.20
CA ILE A 96 -0.52 -1.91 -9.85
C ILE A 96 -1.47 -0.72 -9.64
N ARG A 97 -1.71 0.06 -10.70
CA ARG A 97 -2.64 1.19 -10.68
C ARG A 97 -4.07 0.73 -10.40
N GLU A 98 -4.52 -0.34 -11.06
CA GLU A 98 -5.84 -0.94 -10.85
C GLU A 98 -6.00 -1.50 -9.44
N ASP A 99 -4.99 -2.17 -8.91
CA ASP A 99 -5.03 -2.66 -7.53
C ASP A 99 -5.12 -1.53 -6.52
N LEU A 100 -4.34 -0.46 -6.72
CA LEU A 100 -4.41 0.70 -5.83
C LEU A 100 -5.80 1.38 -5.93
N ARG A 101 -6.40 1.43 -7.11
CA ARG A 101 -7.79 1.92 -7.28
C ARG A 101 -8.79 1.06 -6.51
N LYS A 102 -8.75 -0.26 -6.67
CA LYS A 102 -9.64 -1.20 -5.94
C LYS A 102 -9.48 -1.06 -4.42
N PHE A 103 -8.24 -0.91 -3.95
CA PHE A 103 -7.96 -0.66 -2.54
C PHE A 103 -8.63 0.64 -2.06
N LEU A 104 -8.47 1.74 -2.80
CA LEU A 104 -9.05 3.03 -2.42
C LEU A 104 -10.58 3.00 -2.41
N ASP A 105 -11.20 2.33 -3.39
CA ASP A 105 -12.65 2.17 -3.45
C ASP A 105 -13.16 1.36 -2.23
N ALA A 106 -12.48 0.25 -1.89
CA ALA A 106 -12.80 -0.54 -0.71
C ALA A 106 -12.58 0.22 0.61
N ALA A 107 -11.47 0.96 0.71
CA ALA A 107 -11.16 1.77 1.89
C ALA A 107 -12.15 2.94 2.05
N GLN A 108 -12.63 3.54 0.96
CA GLN A 108 -13.64 4.60 1.03
C GLN A 108 -15.01 4.08 1.49
N ALA A 109 -15.35 2.83 1.18
CA ALA A 109 -16.58 2.18 1.63
C ALA A 109 -16.52 1.70 3.11
N ASP A 110 -15.31 1.58 3.68
CA ASP A 110 -15.12 1.10 5.05
C ASP A 110 -15.30 2.21 6.09
N GLU A 111 -16.42 2.17 6.81
CA GLU A 111 -16.76 3.12 7.89
C GLU A 111 -15.97 2.88 9.18
N THR A 112 -15.23 1.77 9.29
CA THR A 112 -14.40 1.44 10.47
C THR A 112 -12.99 2.03 10.40
N LEU A 113 -12.69 2.82 9.36
CA LEU A 113 -11.49 3.61 9.28
C LEU A 113 -11.51 4.71 10.33
N ASP A 114 -10.87 4.43 11.46
CA ASP A 114 -10.77 5.35 12.58
C ASP A 114 -9.94 6.57 12.20
N ALA A 115 -10.50 7.76 12.39
CA ALA A 115 -9.81 9.04 12.20
C ALA A 115 -8.51 9.13 13.01
N ARG A 116 -8.38 8.36 14.11
CA ARG A 116 -7.18 8.29 14.95
C ARG A 116 -5.97 7.61 14.28
N VAL A 117 -6.18 6.89 13.18
CA VAL A 117 -5.07 6.36 12.34
C VAL A 117 -4.32 7.50 11.65
N PHE A 118 -5.02 8.59 11.37
CA PHE A 118 -4.43 9.80 10.85
C PHE A 118 -3.93 10.61 12.05
N GLU A 119 -2.64 10.55 12.35
CA GLU A 119 -1.99 11.22 13.49
C GLU A 119 -1.98 12.75 13.28
N VAL A 120 -3.15 13.39 13.32
CA VAL A 120 -3.35 14.84 13.37
C VAL A 120 -3.40 15.51 11.98
N SER A 121 -4.63 15.72 11.48
CA SER A 121 -5.05 16.68 10.41
C SER A 121 -5.31 16.17 8.99
N PHE A 122 -5.02 14.91 8.64
CA PHE A 122 -5.35 14.37 7.31
C PHE A 122 -6.67 13.59 7.37
N LYS A 123 -7.74 14.07 6.71
CA LYS A 123 -9.00 13.30 6.66
C LYS A 123 -8.86 12.14 5.68
N ARG A 124 -9.64 11.06 5.89
CA ARG A 124 -9.72 9.90 4.98
C ARG A 124 -9.86 10.33 3.52
N ASP A 125 -10.77 11.28 3.25
CA ASP A 125 -11.05 11.73 1.88
C ASP A 125 -9.89 12.55 1.28
N GLU A 126 -9.13 13.28 2.10
CA GLU A 126 -7.92 13.99 1.67
C GLU A 126 -6.79 13.02 1.36
N ALA A 127 -6.64 11.95 2.16
CA ALA A 127 -5.69 10.87 1.90
C ALA A 127 -6.01 10.13 0.61
N VAL A 128 -7.29 9.79 0.40
CA VAL A 128 -7.74 9.17 -0.85
C VAL A 128 -7.49 10.09 -2.03
N ALA A 129 -7.81 11.39 -1.93
CA ALA A 129 -7.56 12.36 -3.00
C ALA A 129 -6.06 12.51 -3.31
N LEU A 130 -5.21 12.58 -2.29
CA LEU A 130 -3.75 12.64 -2.45
C LEU A 130 -3.23 11.39 -3.16
N LEU A 131 -3.65 10.20 -2.74
CA LEU A 131 -3.24 8.95 -3.38
C LEU A 131 -3.74 8.87 -4.84
N ARG A 132 -4.96 9.31 -5.12
CA ARG A 132 -5.47 9.37 -6.49
C ARG A 132 -4.63 10.31 -7.36
N SER A 133 -4.32 11.49 -6.87
CA SER A 133 -3.48 12.45 -7.58
C SER A 133 -2.05 11.92 -7.78
N ALA A 134 -1.43 11.42 -6.71
CA ALA A 134 -0.03 11.00 -6.70
C ALA A 134 0.26 9.85 -7.65
N TYR A 135 -0.70 8.94 -7.84
CA TYR A 135 -0.55 7.76 -8.70
C TYR A 135 -1.33 7.86 -10.02
N GLY A 136 -1.92 9.02 -10.34
CA GLY A 136 -2.67 9.24 -11.58
C GLY A 136 -3.91 8.34 -11.71
N LEU A 137 -4.65 8.15 -10.62
CA LEU A 137 -5.85 7.33 -10.54
C LEU A 137 -7.08 8.22 -10.81
N ALA A 138 -7.58 8.21 -12.05
CA ALA A 138 -8.83 8.89 -12.43
C ALA A 138 -10.07 8.15 -11.93
#